data_AF-A0AAD1C180-F1
#
_entry.id   AF-A0AAD1C180-F1
#
_cell.length_a   1.000
_cell.length_b   1.000
_cell.length_c   1.000
_cell.angle_alpha   90.00
_cell.angle_beta   90.00
_cell.angle_gamma   90.00
#
_symmetry.space_group_name_H-M   'P 1'
#
loop_
_entity.id
_entity.type
_entity.pdbx_description
1 polymer ?
#
loop_
_entity_poly.entity_id
_entity_poly.type
_entity_poly.pdbx_seq_one_letter_code
_entity_poly.pdbx_strand_id
1 'polypeptide(L)'
;MIITERKPVSVGEMLTEEFLEPMGITQGQLAEAMGVQRKLVNELCNNRRAITADTALMLSRVFGNSADFWLNLQRRNDLWEALNSPDRRARIERAKPLPHQAA
;
A
#
# COMPACT_ATOMS: atom_id res chain seq x y z
N MET A 1 -16.10 1.04 -2.16
CA MET A 1 -14.88 0.97 -1.31
C MET A 1 -15.29 1.32 0.10
N ILE A 2 -14.90 0.54 1.10
CA ILE A 2 -15.31 0.75 2.50
C ILE A 2 -14.19 1.52 3.20
N ILE A 3 -14.47 2.76 3.61
CA ILE A 3 -13.59 3.53 4.49
C ILE A 3 -13.95 3.12 5.92
N THR A 4 -12.97 2.59 6.66
CA THR A 4 -13.16 2.09 8.03
C THR A 4 -12.76 3.14 9.06
N GLU A 5 -13.36 3.09 10.25
CA GLU A 5 -12.93 3.92 11.38
C GLU A 5 -11.51 3.56 11.82
N ARG A 6 -11.22 2.26 11.93
CA ARG A 6 -9.89 1.76 12.29
C ARG A 6 -8.91 1.86 11.13
N LYS A 7 -7.64 2.13 11.45
CA LYS A 7 -6.54 2.16 10.49
C LYS A 7 -6.47 0.80 9.76
N PRO A 8 -6.47 0.78 8.41
CA PRO A 8 -6.30 -0.46 7.66
C PRO A 8 -4.91 -1.07 7.89
N VAL A 9 -4.81 -2.38 7.71
CA VAL A 9 -3.52 -3.09 7.69
C VAL A 9 -2.62 -2.47 6.63
N SER A 10 -1.39 -2.15 7.01
CA SER A 10 -0.43 -1.54 6.11
C SER A 10 0.18 -2.56 5.15
N VAL A 11 0.81 -2.09 4.08
CA VAL A 11 1.56 -2.98 3.17
C VAL A 11 2.70 -3.67 3.92
N GLY A 12 3.45 -2.93 4.74
CA GLY A 12 4.61 -3.48 5.44
C GLY A 12 4.23 -4.54 6.47
N GLU A 13 3.14 -4.30 7.21
CA GLU A 13 2.54 -5.24 8.17
C GLU A 13 2.07 -6.50 7.44
N MET A 14 1.25 -6.36 6.38
CA MET A 14 0.81 -7.50 5.57
C MET A 14 2.00 -8.30 5.02
N LEU A 15 2.98 -7.62 4.44
CA LEU A 15 4.15 -8.29 3.84
C LEU A 15 4.97 -9.05 4.91
N THR A 16 5.10 -8.49 6.10
CA THR A 16 5.93 -9.09 7.15
C THR A 16 5.19 -10.24 7.84
N GLU A 17 4.01 -9.97 8.37
CA GLU A 17 3.27 -10.88 9.27
C GLU A 17 2.57 -12.01 8.52
N GLU A 18 2.12 -11.77 7.29
CA GLU A 18 1.33 -12.76 6.52
C GLU A 18 2.16 -13.49 5.45
N PHE A 19 3.36 -13.00 5.12
CA PHE A 19 4.22 -13.60 4.09
C PHE A 19 5.62 -13.92 4.60
N LEU A 20 6.41 -12.93 5.01
CA LEU A 20 7.82 -13.17 5.35
C LEU A 20 8.00 -14.08 6.57
N GLU A 21 7.32 -13.79 7.67
CA GLU A 21 7.43 -14.57 8.91
C GLU A 21 6.89 -15.99 8.76
N PRO A 22 5.66 -16.23 8.24
CA PRO A 22 5.13 -17.57 8.10
C PRO A 22 5.91 -18.45 7.12
N MET A 23 6.52 -17.84 6.09
CA MET A 23 7.33 -18.56 5.11
C MET A 23 8.81 -18.70 5.53
N GLY A 24 9.24 -18.07 6.63
CA GLY A 24 10.63 -18.07 7.07
C GLY A 24 11.58 -17.37 6.07
N ILE A 25 11.08 -16.39 5.31
CA ILE A 25 11.84 -15.69 4.27
C ILE A 25 12.39 -14.38 4.84
N THR A 26 13.70 -14.16 4.66
CA THR A 26 14.34 -12.90 5.01
C THR A 26 14.08 -11.81 3.97
N GLN A 27 14.14 -10.54 4.38
CA GLN A 27 14.07 -9.40 3.45
C GLN A 27 15.15 -9.47 2.34
N GLY A 28 16.29 -10.09 2.62
CA GLY A 28 17.35 -10.29 1.61
C GLY A 28 16.94 -11.28 0.52
N GLN A 29 16.37 -12.43 0.91
CA GLN A 29 15.85 -13.42 -0.03
C GLN A 29 14.70 -12.87 -0.87
N LEU A 30 13.79 -12.10 -0.27
CA LEU A 30 12.74 -11.44 -1.04
C LEU A 30 13.33 -10.42 -2.04
N ALA A 31 14.33 -9.64 -1.62
CA ALA A 31 14.97 -8.67 -2.51
C ALA A 31 15.66 -9.34 -3.71
N GLU A 32 16.34 -10.47 -3.47
CA GLU A 32 16.94 -11.30 -4.52
C GLU A 32 15.87 -11.85 -5.48
N ALA A 33 14.78 -12.41 -4.95
CA ALA A 33 13.68 -12.95 -5.76
C ALA A 33 12.96 -11.87 -6.59
N MET A 34 12.86 -10.65 -6.07
CA MET A 34 12.31 -9.50 -6.79
C MET A 34 13.30 -8.85 -7.76
N GLY A 35 14.61 -9.16 -7.68
CA GLY A 35 15.65 -8.49 -8.47
C GLY A 35 15.87 -7.03 -8.06
N VAL A 36 15.67 -6.69 -6.79
CA VAL A 36 15.79 -5.31 -6.26
C VAL A 36 16.80 -5.22 -5.12
N GLN A 37 17.16 -3.99 -4.73
CA GLN A 37 18.01 -3.78 -3.56
C GLN A 37 17.27 -4.13 -2.27
N ARG A 38 17.97 -4.76 -1.30
CA ARG A 38 17.42 -5.06 0.04
C ARG A 38 16.86 -3.82 0.75
N LYS A 39 17.43 -2.63 0.50
CA LYS A 39 16.92 -1.36 1.02
C LYS A 39 15.47 -1.09 0.61
N LEU A 40 15.10 -1.42 -0.63
CA LEU A 40 13.74 -1.25 -1.12
C LEU A 40 12.77 -2.12 -0.32
N VAL A 41 13.07 -3.41 -0.15
CA VAL A 41 12.24 -4.33 0.65
C VAL A 41 12.15 -3.87 2.10
N ASN A 42 13.26 -3.40 2.68
CA ASN A 42 13.26 -2.84 4.02
C ASN A 42 12.36 -1.61 4.14
N GLU A 43 12.38 -0.69 3.18
CA GLU A 43 11.51 0.48 3.16
C GLU A 43 10.03 0.08 3.05
N LEU A 44 9.71 -0.95 2.25
CA LEU A 44 8.34 -1.49 2.16
C LEU A 44 7.88 -2.10 3.49
N CYS A 45 8.69 -2.98 4.10
CA CYS A 45 8.34 -3.64 5.38
C CYS A 45 8.13 -2.63 6.51
N ASN A 46 8.83 -1.48 6.47
CA ASN A 46 8.73 -0.43 7.48
C ASN A 46 7.78 0.71 7.08
N ASN A 47 6.96 0.56 6.03
CA ASN A 47 6.05 1.59 5.53
C ASN A 47 6.73 2.94 5.23
N ARG A 48 8.02 2.93 4.88
CA ARG A 48 8.81 4.12 4.50
C ARG A 48 8.75 4.39 2.99
N ARG A 49 8.17 3.47 2.22
CA ARG A 49 7.97 3.58 0.77
C ARG A 49 6.58 3.05 0.42
N ALA A 50 5.87 3.80 -0.40
CA ALA A 50 4.61 3.35 -0.98
C ALA A 50 4.84 2.30 -2.07
N ILE A 51 3.91 1.35 -2.21
CA ILE A 51 3.93 0.40 -3.34
C ILE A 51 3.60 1.12 -4.65
N THR A 52 4.45 0.87 -5.65
CA THR A 52 4.20 1.23 -7.05
C THR A 52 3.60 0.05 -7.82
N ALA A 53 3.07 0.29 -9.02
CA ALA A 53 2.58 -0.78 -9.90
C ALA A 53 3.66 -1.84 -10.16
N ASP A 54 4.88 -1.43 -10.49
CA ASP A 54 6.00 -2.35 -10.74
C ASP A 54 6.32 -3.21 -9.51
N THR A 55 6.38 -2.59 -8.32
CA THR A 55 6.61 -3.31 -7.06
C THR A 55 5.49 -4.31 -6.78
N ALA A 56 4.23 -3.94 -7.03
CA ALA A 56 3.10 -4.84 -6.86
C ALA A 56 3.14 -6.02 -7.83
N LEU A 57 3.54 -5.81 -9.09
CA LEU A 57 3.71 -6.87 -10.08
C LEU A 57 4.86 -7.81 -9.71
N MET A 58 5.97 -7.28 -9.18
CA MET A 58 7.07 -8.10 -8.65
C MET A 58 6.61 -8.97 -7.47
N LEU A 59 5.93 -8.40 -6.49
CA LEU A 59 5.40 -9.14 -5.33
C LEU A 59 4.36 -10.19 -5.76
N SER A 60 3.48 -9.84 -6.70
CA SER A 60 2.52 -10.77 -7.32
C SER A 60 3.23 -11.94 -7.99
N ARG A 61 4.34 -11.70 -8.70
CA ARG A 61 5.13 -12.76 -9.32
C ARG A 61 5.83 -13.67 -8.32
N VAL A 62 6.28 -13.13 -7.18
CA VAL A 62 6.95 -13.88 -6.11
C VAL A 62 5.97 -14.71 -5.30
N PHE A 63 4.83 -14.13 -4.91
CA PHE A 63 3.89 -14.75 -3.96
C PHE A 63 2.65 -15.39 -4.62
N GLY A 64 2.46 -15.21 -5.92
CA GLY A 64 1.37 -15.85 -6.69
C GLY A 64 -0.02 -15.24 -6.47
N ASN A 65 -0.13 -14.13 -5.73
CA ASN A 65 -1.37 -13.35 -5.62
C ASN A 65 -1.45 -12.27 -6.72
N SER A 66 -2.49 -11.43 -6.73
CA SER A 66 -2.64 -10.37 -7.74
C SER A 66 -1.89 -9.08 -7.38
N ALA A 67 -1.45 -8.30 -8.36
CA ALA A 67 -0.89 -6.97 -8.11
C ALA A 67 -1.91 -6.03 -7.41
N ASP A 68 -3.20 -6.17 -7.76
CA ASP A 68 -4.28 -5.42 -7.11
C ASP A 68 -4.40 -5.70 -5.62
N PHE A 69 -4.05 -6.90 -5.14
CA PHE A 69 -4.01 -7.19 -3.71
C PHE A 69 -3.13 -6.17 -2.97
N TRP A 70 -1.90 -5.98 -3.45
CA TRP A 70 -0.93 -5.05 -2.86
C TRP A 70 -1.34 -3.58 -3.04
N LEU A 71 -1.77 -3.20 -4.24
CA LEU A 71 -2.21 -1.83 -4.52
C LEU A 71 -3.44 -1.43 -3.71
N ASN A 72 -4.33 -2.37 -3.40
CA ASN A 72 -5.50 -2.11 -2.57
C ASN A 72 -5.14 -1.81 -1.11
N LEU A 73 -4.11 -2.45 -0.56
CA LEU A 73 -3.63 -2.15 0.80
C LEU A 73 -3.07 -0.73 0.89
N GLN A 74 -2.24 -0.35 -0.08
CA GLN A 74 -1.72 1.01 -0.20
C GLN A 74 -2.85 2.03 -0.29
N ARG A 75 -3.77 1.83 -1.25
CA ARG A 75 -4.90 2.74 -1.50
C ARG A 75 -5.81 2.92 -0.28
N ARG A 76 -6.09 1.85 0.47
CA ARG A 76 -6.89 1.93 1.70
C ARG A 76 -6.19 2.78 2.77
N ASN A 77 -4.88 2.58 2.96
CA ASN A 77 -4.09 3.38 3.89
C ASN A 77 -4.03 4.84 3.46
N ASP A 78 -3.74 5.13 2.20
CA ASP A 78 -3.62 6.51 1.69
C ASP A 78 -4.90 7.32 1.90
N LEU A 79 -6.06 6.70 1.63
CA LEU A 79 -7.37 7.30 1.84
C LEU A 79 -7.70 7.47 3.33
N TRP A 80 -7.43 6.45 4.15
CA TRP A 80 -7.64 6.55 5.58
C TRP A 80 -6.78 7.66 6.20
N GLU A 81 -5.49 7.74 5.85
CA GLU A 81 -4.59 8.80 6.32
C GLU A 81 -5.01 10.18 5.83
N ALA A 82 -5.57 10.28 4.61
CA ALA A 82 -6.11 11.55 4.10
C ALA A 82 -7.28 12.07 4.94
N LEU A 83 -8.16 11.17 5.36
CA LEU A 83 -9.36 11.49 6.12
C LEU A 83 -9.09 11.66 7.62
N ASN A 84 -8.00 11.09 8.13
CA ASN A 84 -7.63 11.17 9.54
C ASN A 84 -6.53 12.21 9.84
N SER A 85 -5.99 12.88 8.80
CA SER A 85 -5.12 14.04 8.96
C SER A 85 -5.97 15.33 8.98
N PRO A 86 -5.95 16.13 10.07
CA PRO A 86 -6.80 17.32 10.18
C PRO A 86 -6.66 18.30 9.01
N ASP A 87 -5.42 18.62 8.63
CA ASP A 87 -5.15 19.56 7.54
C ASP A 87 -5.63 19.04 6.18
N ARG A 88 -5.38 17.75 5.89
CA ARG A 88 -5.81 17.12 4.63
C ARG A 88 -7.33 17.02 4.59
N ARG A 89 -7.96 16.61 5.69
CA ARG A 89 -9.41 16.51 5.81
C ARG A 89 -10.10 17.86 5.60
N ALA A 90 -9.63 18.91 6.28
CA ALA A 90 -10.17 20.26 6.11
C ALA A 90 -10.06 20.75 4.66
N ARG A 91 -8.97 20.40 3.96
CA ARG A 91 -8.82 20.71 2.53
C ARG A 91 -9.81 19.93 1.66
N ILE A 92 -10.02 18.64 1.94
CA ILE A 92 -10.96 17.78 1.21
C ILE A 92 -12.39 18.29 1.37
N GLU A 93 -12.81 18.64 2.60
CA GLU A 93 -14.15 19.14 2.91
C GLU A 93 -14.47 20.50 2.25
N ARG A 94 -13.46 21.30 1.91
CA ARG A 94 -13.63 22.56 1.17
C ARG A 94 -13.84 22.36 -0.34
N ALA A 95 -13.52 21.19 -0.88
CA ALA A 95 -13.68 20.91 -2.30
C ALA A 95 -15.16 20.92 -2.69
N LYS A 96 -15.49 21.48 -3.86
CA LYS A 96 -16.87 21.59 -4.36
C LYS A 96 -17.01 20.83 -5.67
N PRO A 97 -18.17 20.18 -5.92
CA PRO A 97 -18.43 19.57 -7.22
C PRO A 97 -18.43 20.65 -8.30
N LEU A 98 -17.87 20.31 -9.46
CA LEU A 98 -17.99 21.17 -10.63
C LEU A 98 -19.44 21.13 -11.14
N PRO A 99 -20.01 22.27 -11.58
CA PRO A 99 -21.31 22.27 -12.20
C PRO A 99 -21.27 21.37 -13.43
N HIS A 100 -22.15 20.38 -13.48
CA HIS A 100 -22.34 19.55 -14.66
C HIS A 100 -23.00 20.44 -15.73
N GLN A 101 -22.26 20.81 -16.78
CA GLN A 101 -22.87 21.37 -17.97
C GLN A 101 -23.63 20.22 -18.64
N ALA A 102 -24.94 20.13 -18.37
CA ALA A 102 -25.81 19.28 -19.15
C ALA A 102 -25.79 19.78 -20.60
N ALA A 103 -25.31 18.95 -21.50
CA ALA A 103 -25.47 19.12 -22.94
C ALA A 103 -26.86 18.65 -23.37
#